data_AF-A0A7C4WE73-F1
#
_entry.id   AF-A0A7C4WE73-F1
#
_cell.length_a   1.000
_cell.length_b   1.000
_cell.length_c   1.000
_cell.angle_alpha   90.00
_cell.angle_beta   90.00
_cell.angle_gamma   90.00
#
_symmetry.space_group_name_H-M   'P 1'
#
loop_
_entity.id
_entity.type
_entity.pdbx_description
1 polymer ?
#
loop_
_entity_poly.entity_id
_entity_poly.type
_entity_poly.pdbx_seq_one_letter_code
_entity_poly.pdbx_strand_id
1 'polypeptide(L)'
;MTERVDKNSSYLNAMSTTGTRTRVKDVSPTSGMCPICIRECPVLCEISLSSFRGREVLYPSPEYFGESTAASLKDYYLDWSHFQILSTVRGAKGIEENPDVAFFENVDIETTIGGIPHKLPIWCGAYGSTLVAKKNWDGLAIGCALSGVSIVIGENVCGMDLNSRFENGKVVHSDDMSYRVKKFREFWDGKYGDVIVQTNVEDARLGVDVYVISKLEVNIIERKWGQGAKAIGGEVRISDLDRAIQLKKRGYIVIPDPEDPVVQEAFKRGSIRSFERHSRVGMPRLKDFVEDVEWLREQGAKKVTIKTGCYRPADVAWTLKVASEAKVDVITFDGAGGGTGMSPVPMMNEMGIPTVHLEALVLKAAQILKK
;
A
#
# COMPACT_ATOMS: atom_id res chain seq x y z
N MET A 1 -30.55 3.97 -3.58
CA MET A 1 -29.75 2.73 -3.52
C MET A 1 -30.14 2.02 -2.26
N THR A 2 -30.69 0.80 -2.34
CA THR A 2 -30.99 0.00 -1.13
C THR A 2 -29.72 -0.21 -0.33
N GLU A 3 -29.78 -0.17 1.00
CA GLU A 3 -28.69 -0.60 1.89
C GLU A 3 -28.15 -1.95 1.37
N ARG A 4 -26.87 -1.95 0.96
CA ARG A 4 -26.15 -3.14 0.49
C ARG A 4 -25.21 -3.69 1.56
N VAL A 5 -25.06 -2.98 2.68
CA VAL A 5 -24.20 -3.33 3.79
C VAL A 5 -25.03 -3.22 5.08
N ASP A 6 -25.56 -4.34 5.55
CA ASP A 6 -26.18 -4.48 6.87
C ASP A 6 -25.06 -4.54 7.92
N LYS A 7 -25.31 -3.90 9.05
CA LYS A 7 -24.38 -3.84 10.16
C LYS A 7 -23.97 -5.26 10.62
N ASN A 8 -22.67 -5.50 10.82
CA ASN A 8 -22.10 -6.77 11.29
C ASN A 8 -22.21 -7.99 10.33
N SER A 9 -22.41 -7.79 9.02
CA SER A 9 -22.46 -8.90 8.05
C SER A 9 -21.20 -8.94 7.19
N SER A 10 -20.73 -10.15 6.86
CA SER A 10 -19.46 -10.35 6.14
C SER A 10 -19.52 -10.00 4.64
N TYR A 11 -20.70 -9.76 4.05
CA TYR A 11 -20.95 -9.44 2.62
C TYR A 11 -20.16 -10.22 1.57
N LEU A 12 -19.62 -11.38 1.94
CA LEU A 12 -18.62 -12.06 1.12
C LEU A 12 -19.16 -12.53 -0.24
N ASN A 13 -20.49 -12.68 -0.37
CA ASN A 13 -21.11 -13.20 -1.61
C ASN A 13 -21.82 -12.17 -2.49
N ALA A 14 -21.82 -10.89 -2.11
CA ALA A 14 -22.45 -9.82 -2.87
C ALA A 14 -21.70 -8.51 -2.69
N MET A 15 -20.86 -8.16 -3.68
CA MET A 15 -20.03 -6.97 -3.59
C MET A 15 -19.81 -6.30 -4.93
N SER A 16 -19.80 -4.97 -4.91
CA SER A 16 -19.50 -4.15 -6.11
C SER A 16 -18.06 -4.32 -6.58
N THR A 17 -17.13 -4.70 -5.69
CA THR A 17 -15.73 -4.96 -6.02
C THR A 17 -15.58 -6.08 -7.05
N THR A 18 -16.39 -7.15 -6.97
CA THR A 18 -16.39 -8.27 -7.95
C THR A 18 -17.60 -8.26 -8.88
N GLY A 19 -18.50 -7.28 -8.74
CA GLY A 19 -19.73 -7.18 -9.54
C GLY A 19 -20.78 -8.25 -9.20
N THR A 20 -20.65 -8.91 -8.06
CA THR A 20 -21.54 -9.99 -7.64
C THR A 20 -22.74 -9.47 -6.84
N ARG A 21 -23.81 -10.27 -6.82
CA ARG A 21 -25.00 -9.98 -6.01
C ARG A 21 -25.63 -11.28 -5.50
N THR A 22 -26.34 -11.21 -4.39
CA THR A 22 -27.15 -12.33 -3.89
C THR A 22 -28.56 -12.28 -4.49
N ARG A 23 -29.24 -13.43 -4.53
CA ARG A 23 -30.63 -13.52 -5.00
C ARG A 23 -31.60 -12.84 -4.05
N VAL A 24 -31.35 -12.96 -2.75
CA VAL A 24 -32.17 -12.41 -1.66
C VAL A 24 -31.31 -11.60 -0.71
N LYS A 25 -31.97 -10.80 0.15
CA LYS A 25 -31.32 -9.88 1.08
C LYS A 25 -31.01 -10.49 2.44
N ASP A 26 -31.80 -11.47 2.88
CA ASP A 26 -31.72 -12.16 4.17
C ASP A 26 -30.56 -13.16 4.21
N VAL A 27 -29.35 -12.75 3.85
CA VAL A 27 -28.19 -13.63 3.78
C VAL A 27 -27.69 -14.04 5.17
N SER A 28 -27.04 -15.20 5.26
CA SER A 28 -26.29 -15.60 6.45
C SER A 28 -25.23 -14.54 6.77
N PRO A 29 -25.19 -13.99 8.00
CA PRO A 29 -24.19 -12.98 8.36
C PRO A 29 -22.77 -13.57 8.46
N THR A 30 -22.66 -14.90 8.59
CA THR A 30 -21.37 -15.60 8.68
C THR A 30 -20.79 -15.86 7.29
N SER A 31 -21.57 -16.48 6.40
CA SER A 31 -21.06 -16.90 5.08
C SER A 31 -21.44 -15.97 3.94
N GLY A 32 -22.38 -15.04 4.14
CA GLY A 32 -23.01 -14.25 3.09
C GLY A 32 -23.96 -15.05 2.19
N MET A 33 -24.23 -16.33 2.48
CA MET A 33 -25.07 -17.17 1.61
C MET A 33 -26.55 -16.84 1.73
N CYS A 34 -27.30 -16.96 0.63
CA CYS A 34 -28.76 -17.00 0.71
C CYS A 34 -29.22 -18.18 1.58
N PRO A 35 -30.21 -18.04 2.49
CA PRO A 35 -30.66 -19.13 3.35
C PRO A 35 -31.12 -20.37 2.58
N ILE A 36 -31.66 -20.15 1.38
CA ILE A 36 -32.01 -21.20 0.43
C ILE A 36 -31.25 -20.95 -0.88
N CYS A 37 -30.29 -21.82 -1.17
CA CYS A 37 -29.65 -21.91 -2.48
C CYS A 37 -30.52 -22.79 -3.39
N ILE A 38 -30.92 -22.26 -4.55
CA ILE A 38 -31.84 -22.96 -5.48
C ILE A 38 -31.09 -23.34 -6.76
N ARG A 39 -31.51 -24.47 -7.37
CA ARG A 39 -30.91 -25.00 -8.60
C ARG A 39 -30.94 -24.00 -9.75
N GLU A 40 -32.04 -23.28 -9.92
CA GLU A 40 -32.28 -22.35 -11.04
C GLU A 40 -32.07 -20.89 -10.61
N CYS A 41 -30.97 -20.60 -9.89
CA CYS A 41 -30.65 -19.24 -9.49
C CYS A 41 -30.10 -18.43 -10.69
N PRO A 42 -30.79 -17.36 -11.17
CA PRO A 42 -30.33 -16.58 -12.31
C PRO A 42 -29.30 -15.50 -11.93
N VAL A 43 -28.78 -15.56 -10.71
CA VAL A 43 -27.95 -14.52 -10.12
C VAL A 43 -26.54 -15.05 -9.87
N LEU A 44 -25.54 -14.31 -10.35
CA LEU A 44 -24.13 -14.56 -10.06
C LEU A 44 -23.74 -13.93 -8.71
N CYS A 45 -23.82 -14.73 -7.65
CA CYS A 45 -23.15 -14.44 -6.38
C CYS A 45 -21.67 -14.86 -6.46
N GLU A 46 -20.88 -14.53 -5.44
CA GLU A 46 -19.44 -14.87 -5.40
C GLU A 46 -19.19 -16.37 -5.54
N ILE A 47 -19.99 -17.23 -4.89
CA ILE A 47 -19.89 -18.69 -5.00
C ILE A 47 -20.05 -19.16 -6.45
N SER A 48 -21.11 -18.69 -7.12
CA SER A 48 -21.39 -19.06 -8.51
C SER A 48 -20.29 -18.55 -9.44
N LEU A 49 -19.95 -17.26 -9.33
CA LEU A 49 -18.95 -16.63 -10.18
C LEU A 49 -17.57 -17.29 -10.04
N SER A 50 -17.14 -17.55 -8.80
CA SER A 50 -15.88 -18.24 -8.49
C SER A 50 -15.88 -19.69 -8.97
N SER A 51 -17.02 -20.39 -8.93
CA SER A 51 -17.12 -21.76 -9.46
C SER A 51 -16.97 -21.80 -10.99
N PHE A 52 -17.48 -20.79 -11.70
CA PHE A 52 -17.38 -20.71 -13.16
C PHE A 52 -16.03 -20.19 -13.66
N ARG A 53 -15.45 -19.18 -13.01
CA ARG A 53 -14.28 -18.44 -13.50
C ARG A 53 -13.01 -18.64 -12.67
N GLY A 54 -13.12 -19.26 -11.49
CA GLY A 54 -12.00 -19.56 -10.61
C GLY A 54 -11.16 -18.32 -10.29
N ARG A 55 -9.85 -18.41 -10.56
CA ARG A 55 -8.87 -17.35 -10.22
C ARG A 55 -9.09 -16.05 -10.96
N GLU A 56 -9.81 -16.06 -12.09
CA GLU A 56 -10.00 -14.85 -12.89
C GLU A 56 -10.77 -13.75 -12.13
N VAL A 57 -11.61 -14.14 -11.18
CA VAL A 57 -12.45 -13.24 -10.38
C VAL A 57 -11.90 -13.00 -8.98
N LEU A 58 -10.65 -13.39 -8.73
CA LEU A 58 -9.98 -13.20 -7.45
C LEU A 58 -9.78 -11.71 -7.11
N TYR A 59 -9.65 -10.86 -8.12
CA TYR A 59 -9.34 -9.43 -8.00
C TYR A 59 -10.58 -8.54 -8.21
N PRO A 60 -10.53 -7.26 -7.82
CA PRO A 60 -11.53 -6.27 -8.21
C PRO A 60 -11.79 -6.27 -9.71
N SER A 61 -12.99 -5.84 -10.10
CA SER A 61 -13.44 -5.80 -11.49
C SER A 61 -12.35 -5.21 -12.40
N PRO A 62 -11.84 -6.00 -13.36
CA PRO A 62 -10.75 -5.55 -14.25
C PRO A 62 -11.12 -4.32 -15.08
N GLU A 63 -12.40 -4.06 -15.30
CA GLU A 63 -12.90 -2.92 -16.09
C GLU A 63 -12.53 -1.57 -15.48
N TYR A 64 -12.36 -1.50 -14.17
CA TYR A 64 -11.98 -0.28 -13.45
C TYR A 64 -10.50 -0.23 -13.07
N PHE A 65 -9.70 -1.22 -13.47
CA PHE A 65 -8.28 -1.25 -13.13
C PHE A 65 -7.55 -0.04 -13.76
N GLY A 66 -6.78 0.68 -12.95
CA GLY A 66 -6.06 1.88 -13.38
C GLY A 66 -6.83 3.19 -13.22
N GLU A 67 -8.16 3.13 -13.05
CA GLU A 67 -9.04 4.27 -12.76
C GLU A 67 -9.63 4.23 -11.34
N SER A 68 -9.35 3.16 -10.58
CA SER A 68 -9.94 2.92 -9.27
C SER A 68 -8.93 2.46 -8.23
N THR A 69 -9.32 2.63 -6.98
CA THR A 69 -8.78 1.91 -5.83
C THR A 69 -9.89 1.07 -5.22
N ALA A 70 -9.52 -0.06 -4.63
CA ALA A 70 -10.41 -0.96 -3.91
C ALA A 70 -10.02 -1.02 -2.45
N ALA A 71 -10.98 -1.30 -1.58
CA ALA A 71 -10.80 -1.48 -0.15
C ALA A 71 -11.60 -2.70 0.34
N SER A 72 -11.36 -3.07 1.59
CA SER A 72 -12.11 -4.10 2.29
C SER A 72 -13.59 -3.72 2.45
N LEU A 73 -14.48 -4.72 2.42
CA LEU A 73 -15.88 -4.57 2.82
C LEU A 73 -16.16 -5.15 4.22
N LYS A 74 -15.16 -5.73 4.87
CA LYS A 74 -15.35 -6.33 6.19
C LYS A 74 -15.52 -5.26 7.26
N ASP A 75 -16.53 -5.44 8.10
CA ASP A 75 -16.68 -4.70 9.35
C ASP A 75 -15.72 -5.28 10.40
N TYR A 76 -14.72 -4.47 10.79
CA TYR A 76 -13.74 -4.83 11.80
C TYR A 76 -14.20 -4.48 13.23
N TYR A 77 -15.45 -4.01 13.39
CA TYR A 77 -16.12 -3.58 14.62
C TYR A 77 -15.53 -2.37 15.31
N LEU A 78 -14.21 -2.32 15.53
CA LEU A 78 -13.55 -1.22 16.23
C LEU A 78 -12.85 -0.28 15.25
N ASP A 79 -13.34 0.95 15.18
CA ASP A 79 -12.79 2.03 14.38
C ASP A 79 -12.73 3.34 15.18
N TRP A 80 -12.31 4.43 14.53
CA TRP A 80 -12.16 5.75 15.17
C TRP A 80 -13.47 6.33 15.73
N SER A 81 -14.63 5.90 15.23
CA SER A 81 -15.93 6.39 15.73
C SER A 81 -16.29 5.87 17.12
N HIS A 82 -15.58 4.85 17.60
CA HIS A 82 -15.77 4.25 18.93
C HIS A 82 -14.97 4.97 20.03
N PHE A 83 -14.09 5.91 19.66
CA PHE A 83 -13.26 6.66 20.59
C PHE A 83 -13.83 8.04 20.85
N GLN A 84 -13.70 8.50 22.10
CA GLN A 84 -14.08 9.85 22.50
C GLN A 84 -12.88 10.57 23.10
N ILE A 85 -12.68 11.81 22.65
CA ILE A 85 -11.70 12.71 23.23
C ILE A 85 -12.29 13.28 24.52
N LEU A 86 -11.69 12.95 25.66
CA LEU A 86 -12.13 13.48 26.96
C LEU A 86 -11.52 14.87 27.18
N SER A 87 -12.36 15.90 27.19
CA SER A 87 -11.97 17.26 27.54
C SER A 87 -11.72 17.42 29.04
N THR A 88 -10.79 18.30 29.42
CA THR A 88 -10.59 18.75 30.80
C THR A 88 -11.00 20.21 30.94
N VAL A 89 -11.56 20.57 32.10
CA VAL A 89 -11.88 21.97 32.45
C VAL A 89 -10.70 22.69 33.13
N ARG A 90 -9.64 21.95 33.47
CA ARG A 90 -8.46 22.46 34.19
C ARG A 90 -7.19 22.21 33.38
N GLY A 91 -6.29 23.20 33.38
CA GLY A 91 -5.01 23.09 32.69
C GLY A 91 -5.09 23.38 31.18
N ALA A 92 -3.95 23.76 30.63
CA ALA A 92 -3.67 23.68 29.20
C ALA A 92 -2.38 22.87 29.00
N LYS A 93 -2.30 22.10 27.90
CA LYS A 93 -1.08 21.37 27.50
C LYS A 93 -0.65 21.85 26.13
N GLY A 94 0.62 22.17 25.97
CA GLY A 94 1.18 22.73 24.73
C GLY A 94 1.04 24.25 24.60
N ILE A 95 0.30 24.89 25.50
CA ILE A 95 0.16 26.36 25.58
C ILE A 95 0.00 26.77 27.05
N GLU A 96 0.22 28.06 27.34
CA GLU A 96 0.03 28.63 28.67
C GLU A 96 -1.42 28.46 29.17
N GLU A 97 -1.61 28.16 30.45
CA GLU A 97 -2.93 28.10 31.11
C GLU A 97 -3.47 29.52 31.36
N ASN A 98 -3.77 30.23 30.28
CA ASN A 98 -4.27 31.60 30.30
C ASN A 98 -5.39 31.76 29.25
N PRO A 99 -6.62 32.16 29.65
CA PRO A 99 -7.76 32.33 28.73
C PRO A 99 -7.50 33.26 27.53
N ASP A 100 -6.59 34.22 27.64
CA ASP A 100 -6.29 35.17 26.56
C ASP A 100 -5.47 34.53 25.42
N VAL A 101 -4.78 33.41 25.69
CA VAL A 101 -3.91 32.73 24.70
C VAL A 101 -4.30 31.28 24.46
N ALA A 102 -4.97 30.61 25.41
CA ALA A 102 -5.45 29.23 25.33
C ALA A 102 -6.68 29.12 24.39
N PHE A 103 -6.44 29.43 23.12
CA PHE A 103 -7.40 29.44 22.02
C PHE A 103 -6.98 28.41 20.97
N PHE A 104 -7.96 27.68 20.41
CA PHE A 104 -7.65 26.48 19.61
C PHE A 104 -6.90 26.78 18.30
N GLU A 105 -7.04 27.99 17.73
CA GLU A 105 -6.28 28.42 16.55
C GLU A 105 -4.77 28.63 16.86
N ASN A 106 -4.41 28.77 18.14
CA ASN A 106 -3.00 28.88 18.57
C ASN A 106 -2.34 27.51 18.79
N VAL A 107 -3.06 26.40 18.52
CA VAL A 107 -2.49 25.06 18.67
C VAL A 107 -1.40 24.84 17.62
N ASP A 108 -0.18 24.58 18.10
CA ASP A 108 0.90 24.12 17.25
C ASP A 108 0.70 22.63 16.91
N ILE A 109 0.53 22.36 15.62
CA ILE A 109 0.40 21.01 15.06
C ILE A 109 1.65 20.59 14.26
N GLU A 110 2.72 21.38 14.31
CA GLU A 110 4.02 20.97 13.78
C GLU A 110 4.52 19.74 14.55
N THR A 111 5.20 18.84 13.84
CA THR A 111 5.77 17.65 14.45
C THR A 111 7.08 17.26 13.77
N THR A 112 7.77 16.28 14.33
CA THR A 112 8.98 15.72 13.72
C THR A 112 8.85 14.21 13.64
N ILE A 113 8.89 13.66 12.43
CA ILE A 113 8.81 12.22 12.16
C ILE A 113 10.16 11.78 11.58
N GLY A 114 10.88 10.86 12.26
CA GLY A 114 12.20 10.42 11.83
C GLY A 114 13.21 11.57 11.66
N GLY A 115 13.13 12.59 12.51
CA GLY A 115 13.97 13.80 12.38
C GLY A 115 13.65 14.69 11.17
N ILE A 116 12.47 14.54 10.55
CA ILE A 116 11.98 15.40 9.46
C ILE A 116 10.88 16.30 10.05
N PRO A 117 11.05 17.63 10.05
CA PRO A 117 9.99 18.52 10.51
C PRO A 117 8.81 18.48 9.53
N HIS A 118 7.59 18.49 10.05
CA HIS A 118 6.35 18.54 9.29
C HIS A 118 5.47 19.65 9.85
N LYS A 119 4.74 20.37 8.99
CA LYS A 119 3.78 21.38 9.44
C LYS A 119 2.50 20.75 10.00
N LEU A 120 2.23 19.50 9.62
CA LEU A 120 1.07 18.73 10.03
C LEU A 120 1.52 17.33 10.46
N PRO A 121 0.83 16.66 11.41
CA PRO A 121 1.15 15.30 11.84
C PRO A 121 0.62 14.25 10.85
N ILE A 122 0.97 14.42 9.57
CA ILE A 122 0.49 13.61 8.45
C ILE A 122 1.70 13.04 7.71
N TRP A 123 1.64 11.73 7.44
CA TRP A 123 2.58 11.02 6.59
C TRP A 123 1.83 10.48 5.38
N CYS A 124 2.09 11.03 4.19
CA CYS A 124 1.35 10.63 3.00
C CYS A 124 1.83 9.26 2.51
N GLY A 125 0.87 8.37 2.21
CA GLY A 125 1.13 6.98 1.89
C GLY A 125 1.96 6.75 0.62
N ALA A 126 2.30 5.48 0.39
CA ALA A 126 3.09 5.03 -0.76
C ALA A 126 2.21 4.77 -1.98
N TYR A 127 2.40 5.55 -3.05
CA TYR A 127 1.67 5.38 -4.30
C TYR A 127 2.61 4.94 -5.43
N GLY A 128 2.52 3.66 -5.82
CA GLY A 128 3.46 3.04 -6.75
C GLY A 128 3.12 3.22 -8.23
N SER A 129 3.42 2.18 -9.01
CA SER A 129 3.36 2.15 -10.48
C SER A 129 1.96 2.04 -11.11
N THR A 130 0.89 1.98 -10.31
CA THR A 130 -0.48 1.93 -10.83
C THR A 130 -0.83 3.21 -11.59
N LEU A 131 -1.64 3.09 -12.64
CA LEU A 131 -2.07 4.25 -13.44
C LEU A 131 -2.84 5.28 -12.61
N VAL A 132 -3.69 4.85 -11.68
CA VAL A 132 -4.46 5.75 -10.80
C VAL A 132 -3.55 6.65 -9.97
N ALA A 133 -2.44 6.10 -9.46
CA ALA A 133 -1.43 6.86 -8.73
C ALA A 133 -0.73 7.87 -9.63
N LYS A 134 -0.33 7.45 -10.83
CA LYS A 134 0.35 8.32 -11.80
C LYS A 134 -0.53 9.49 -12.23
N LYS A 135 -1.81 9.23 -12.56
CA LYS A 135 -2.78 10.23 -13.00
C LYS A 135 -3.07 11.30 -11.95
N ASN A 136 -3.02 10.92 -10.67
CA ASN A 136 -3.28 11.82 -9.55
C ASN A 136 -1.99 12.34 -8.88
N TRP A 137 -0.81 12.03 -9.43
CA TRP A 137 0.46 12.32 -8.76
C TRP A 137 0.69 13.82 -8.56
N ASP A 138 0.35 14.66 -9.55
CA ASP A 138 0.48 16.11 -9.42
C ASP A 138 -0.26 16.64 -8.19
N GLY A 139 -1.55 16.27 -8.02
CA GLY A 139 -2.33 16.70 -6.86
C GLY A 139 -1.75 16.21 -5.53
N LEU A 140 -1.29 14.95 -5.49
CA LEU A 140 -0.67 14.38 -4.29
C LEU A 140 0.65 15.09 -3.94
N ALA A 141 1.55 15.22 -4.91
CA ALA A 141 2.88 15.78 -4.71
C ALA A 141 2.83 17.28 -4.37
N ILE A 142 2.04 18.06 -5.12
CA ILE A 142 1.88 19.50 -4.89
C ILE A 142 1.21 19.73 -3.53
N GLY A 143 0.13 19.00 -3.23
CA GLY A 143 -0.58 19.11 -1.95
C GLY A 143 0.31 18.79 -0.75
N CYS A 144 1.12 17.74 -0.84
CA CYS A 144 2.04 17.37 0.24
C CYS A 144 3.16 18.41 0.42
N ALA A 145 3.77 18.86 -0.67
CA ALA A 145 4.83 19.86 -0.62
C ALA A 145 4.37 21.18 -0.01
N LEU A 146 3.23 21.71 -0.46
CA LEU A 146 2.66 22.96 0.07
C LEU A 146 2.21 22.83 1.53
N SER A 147 1.66 21.67 1.90
CA SER A 147 1.24 21.38 3.27
C SER A 147 2.42 21.08 4.21
N GLY A 148 3.65 20.98 3.70
CA GLY A 148 4.84 20.69 4.51
C GLY A 148 4.83 19.28 5.11
N VAL A 149 4.41 18.27 4.33
CA VAL A 149 4.36 16.87 4.75
C VAL A 149 5.08 15.95 3.77
N SER A 150 5.62 14.84 4.28
CA SER A 150 6.31 13.86 3.43
C SER A 150 5.35 13.07 2.55
N ILE A 151 5.84 12.65 1.37
CA ILE A 151 5.13 11.77 0.44
C ILE A 151 6.02 10.62 -0.01
N VAL A 152 5.44 9.42 -0.11
CA VAL A 152 6.16 8.23 -0.55
C VAL A 152 5.82 7.89 -2.01
N ILE A 153 6.85 7.88 -2.86
CA ILE A 153 6.79 7.23 -4.18
C ILE A 153 6.85 5.72 -3.95
N GLY A 154 5.77 5.01 -4.28
CA GLY A 154 5.66 3.57 -4.04
C GLY A 154 6.52 2.71 -4.96
N GLU A 155 6.43 1.40 -4.76
CA GLU A 155 7.21 0.38 -5.46
C GLU A 155 6.99 0.28 -6.98
N ASN A 156 7.97 -0.34 -7.66
CA ASN A 156 7.96 -0.73 -9.08
C ASN A 156 7.81 0.40 -10.10
N VAL A 157 7.97 1.68 -9.73
CA VAL A 157 7.82 2.80 -10.67
C VAL A 157 8.82 2.70 -11.83
N CYS A 158 10.11 2.53 -11.55
CA CYS A 158 11.14 2.39 -12.60
C CYS A 158 10.94 1.12 -13.43
N GLY A 159 10.65 -0.02 -12.79
CA GLY A 159 10.50 -1.28 -13.51
C GLY A 159 9.26 -1.34 -14.41
N MET A 160 8.25 -0.52 -14.15
CA MET A 160 7.01 -0.41 -14.94
C MET A 160 7.03 0.70 -15.99
N ASP A 161 7.99 1.61 -15.89
CA ASP A 161 8.20 2.70 -16.84
C ASP A 161 8.78 2.14 -18.15
N LEU A 162 8.09 2.43 -19.25
CA LEU A 162 8.49 2.00 -20.60
C LEU A 162 9.72 2.76 -21.08
N ASN A 163 9.92 3.98 -20.59
CA ASN A 163 11.04 4.84 -20.97
C ASN A 163 12.26 4.63 -20.08
N SER A 164 12.19 3.71 -19.11
CA SER A 164 13.34 3.38 -18.29
C SER A 164 14.47 2.76 -19.10
N ARG A 165 15.68 3.27 -18.87
CA ARG A 165 16.91 2.76 -19.48
C ARG A 165 17.68 1.94 -18.45
N PHE A 166 18.23 0.82 -18.92
CA PHE A 166 18.96 -0.13 -18.10
C PHE A 166 20.35 -0.37 -18.68
N GLU A 167 21.35 -0.43 -17.82
CA GLU A 167 22.71 -0.85 -18.14
C GLU A 167 23.09 -1.99 -17.21
N ASN A 168 23.56 -3.11 -17.76
CA ASN A 168 23.92 -4.31 -16.98
C ASN A 168 22.79 -4.78 -16.04
N GLY A 169 21.53 -4.65 -16.48
CA GLY A 169 20.36 -5.03 -15.68
C GLY A 169 20.00 -4.06 -14.54
N LYS A 170 20.66 -2.89 -14.45
CA LYS A 170 20.40 -1.85 -13.45
C LYS A 170 19.78 -0.61 -14.08
N VAL A 171 18.84 0.02 -13.39
CA VAL A 171 18.21 1.28 -13.82
C VAL A 171 19.27 2.37 -13.80
N VAL A 172 19.41 3.09 -14.93
CA VAL A 172 20.23 4.30 -15.02
C VAL A 172 19.38 5.55 -15.24
N HIS A 173 18.12 5.37 -15.67
CA HIS A 173 17.17 6.45 -15.92
C HIS A 173 15.72 5.95 -15.88
N SER A 174 14.81 6.74 -15.32
CA SER A 174 13.36 6.58 -15.41
C SER A 174 12.70 7.95 -15.54
N ASP A 175 11.89 8.12 -16.58
CA ASP A 175 11.13 9.36 -16.78
C ASP A 175 10.08 9.52 -15.67
N ASP A 176 9.38 8.44 -15.31
CA ASP A 176 8.32 8.46 -14.30
C ASP A 176 8.88 8.80 -12.91
N MET A 177 9.94 8.11 -12.48
CA MET A 177 10.57 8.39 -11.19
C MET A 177 11.14 9.81 -11.12
N SER A 178 11.82 10.27 -12.18
CA SER A 178 12.37 11.62 -12.25
C SER A 178 11.26 12.68 -12.18
N TYR A 179 10.18 12.48 -12.93
CA TYR A 179 8.99 13.33 -12.90
C TYR A 179 8.40 13.41 -11.50
N ARG A 180 8.24 12.27 -10.82
CA ARG A 180 7.60 12.22 -9.49
C ARG A 180 8.39 12.97 -8.43
N VAL A 181 9.70 12.75 -8.38
CA VAL A 181 10.62 13.46 -7.48
C VAL A 181 10.63 14.95 -7.79
N LYS A 182 10.77 15.32 -9.07
CA LYS A 182 10.80 16.73 -9.51
C LYS A 182 9.52 17.46 -9.15
N LYS A 183 8.36 16.83 -9.32
CA LYS A 183 7.06 17.45 -9.09
C LYS A 183 6.85 17.86 -7.63
N PHE A 184 7.26 17.02 -6.68
CA PHE A 184 7.25 17.39 -5.25
C PHE A 184 8.21 18.56 -4.99
N ARG A 185 9.45 18.46 -5.48
CA ARG A 185 10.50 19.46 -5.24
C ARG A 185 10.21 20.84 -5.83
N GLU A 186 9.45 20.90 -6.92
CA GLU A 186 9.01 22.17 -7.53
C GLU A 186 8.26 23.08 -6.55
N PHE A 187 7.54 22.50 -5.59
CA PHE A 187 6.72 23.22 -4.60
C PHE A 187 7.24 23.04 -3.16
N TRP A 188 8.35 22.34 -2.98
CA TRP A 188 8.91 22.05 -1.66
C TRP A 188 9.69 23.26 -1.13
N ASP A 189 9.47 23.61 0.14
CA ASP A 189 10.16 24.72 0.80
C ASP A 189 11.59 24.39 1.26
N GLY A 190 12.05 23.16 1.01
CA GLY A 190 13.39 22.68 1.37
C GLY A 190 13.56 22.37 2.87
N LYS A 191 12.50 22.51 3.68
CA LYS A 191 12.55 22.31 5.13
C LYS A 191 11.54 21.27 5.60
N TYR A 192 10.27 21.42 5.26
CA TYR A 192 9.18 20.63 5.83
C TYR A 192 8.74 19.48 4.91
N GLY A 193 8.68 18.26 5.47
CA GLY A 193 8.48 17.04 4.70
C GLY A 193 9.64 16.73 3.76
N ASP A 194 9.64 15.56 3.13
CA ASP A 194 10.54 15.21 2.03
C ASP A 194 9.88 14.15 1.13
N VAL A 195 10.44 13.92 -0.06
CA VAL A 195 10.07 12.82 -0.93
C VAL A 195 10.83 11.56 -0.51
N ILE A 196 10.09 10.47 -0.37
CA ILE A 196 10.62 9.17 0.05
C ILE A 196 10.43 8.19 -1.11
N VAL A 197 11.43 7.37 -1.40
CA VAL A 197 11.29 6.30 -2.40
C VAL A 197 11.18 4.96 -1.69
N GLN A 198 10.03 4.30 -1.88
CA GLN A 198 9.79 2.97 -1.38
C GLN A 198 10.26 1.93 -2.39
N THR A 199 11.03 0.94 -1.93
CA THR A 199 11.54 -0.14 -2.77
C THR A 199 11.22 -1.51 -2.18
N ASN A 200 10.91 -2.44 -3.09
CA ASN A 200 10.70 -3.86 -2.79
C ASN A 200 11.88 -4.71 -3.32
N VAL A 201 11.72 -6.03 -3.27
CA VAL A 201 12.72 -7.00 -3.77
C VAL A 201 13.09 -6.76 -5.25
N GLU A 202 12.12 -6.41 -6.09
CA GLU A 202 12.36 -6.17 -7.51
C GLU A 202 13.10 -4.85 -7.73
N ASP A 203 12.70 -3.78 -7.05
CA ASP A 203 13.35 -2.47 -7.13
C ASP A 203 14.81 -2.53 -6.68
N ALA A 204 15.11 -3.24 -5.59
CA ALA A 204 16.47 -3.46 -5.11
C ALA A 204 17.31 -4.24 -6.14
N ARG A 205 16.74 -5.30 -6.75
CA ARG A 205 17.41 -6.06 -7.82
C ARG A 205 17.70 -5.21 -9.05
N LEU A 206 16.79 -4.30 -9.39
CA LEU A 206 16.95 -3.35 -10.49
C LEU A 206 17.89 -2.18 -10.15
N GLY A 207 18.41 -2.08 -8.91
CA GLY A 207 19.32 -1.00 -8.51
C GLY A 207 18.65 0.36 -8.36
N VAL A 208 17.33 0.38 -8.11
CA VAL A 208 16.56 1.62 -7.95
C VAL A 208 17.12 2.47 -6.80
N ASP A 209 17.51 1.85 -5.68
CA ASP A 209 18.09 2.54 -4.52
C ASP A 209 19.28 3.43 -4.92
N VAL A 210 20.27 2.84 -5.59
CA VAL A 210 21.49 3.56 -6.04
C VAL A 210 21.12 4.65 -7.03
N TYR A 211 20.22 4.35 -7.98
CA TYR A 211 19.78 5.33 -8.97
C TYR A 211 19.13 6.56 -8.33
N VAL A 212 18.15 6.37 -7.43
CA VAL A 212 17.41 7.50 -6.86
C VAL A 212 18.26 8.31 -5.87
N ILE A 213 19.17 7.67 -5.14
CA ILE A 213 20.10 8.38 -4.24
C ILE A 213 21.11 9.18 -5.07
N SER A 214 21.78 8.55 -6.05
CA SER A 214 22.90 9.18 -6.76
C SER A 214 22.50 10.13 -7.88
N LYS A 215 21.37 9.89 -8.56
CA LYS A 215 20.94 10.68 -9.73
C LYS A 215 19.78 11.60 -9.43
N LEU A 216 18.91 11.22 -8.52
CA LEU A 216 17.76 12.01 -8.11
C LEU A 216 17.92 12.63 -6.73
N GLU A 217 19.07 12.42 -6.06
CA GLU A 217 19.39 13.01 -4.76
C GLU A 217 18.32 12.75 -3.69
N VAL A 218 17.67 11.59 -3.74
CA VAL A 218 16.65 11.20 -2.75
C VAL A 218 17.34 10.87 -1.43
N ASN A 219 16.88 11.50 -0.35
CA ASN A 219 17.49 11.35 0.97
C ASN A 219 16.98 10.14 1.75
N ILE A 220 15.78 9.65 1.43
CA ILE A 220 15.05 8.69 2.25
C ILE A 220 14.61 7.50 1.41
N ILE A 221 15.04 6.31 1.85
CA ILE A 221 14.60 5.05 1.28
C ILE A 221 13.66 4.34 2.25
N GLU A 222 12.53 3.87 1.76
CA GLU A 222 11.58 3.05 2.52
C GLU A 222 11.62 1.60 2.04
N ARG A 223 11.84 0.66 2.94
CA ARG A 223 11.75 -0.77 2.65
C ARG A 223 10.32 -1.24 2.83
N LYS A 224 9.71 -1.74 1.75
CA LYS A 224 8.35 -2.29 1.79
C LYS A 224 8.37 -3.74 2.22
N TRP A 225 7.86 -4.01 3.42
CA TRP A 225 7.66 -5.37 3.92
C TRP A 225 6.20 -5.83 3.81
N GLY A 226 5.25 -4.89 3.85
CA GLY A 226 3.83 -5.20 3.71
C GLY A 226 2.97 -3.96 3.48
N GLN A 227 1.66 -4.17 3.49
CA GLN A 227 0.65 -3.10 3.46
C GLN A 227 -0.65 -3.57 4.13
N GLY A 228 -1.57 -2.63 4.38
CA GLY A 228 -2.83 -2.92 5.08
C GLY A 228 -3.87 -3.69 4.27
N ALA A 229 -3.78 -3.65 2.93
CA ALA A 229 -4.74 -4.34 2.06
C ALA A 229 -4.44 -5.85 1.90
N LYS A 230 -3.18 -6.25 2.10
CA LYS A 230 -2.67 -7.60 1.81
C LYS A 230 -1.26 -7.80 2.34
N ALA A 231 -0.92 -9.06 2.59
CA ALA A 231 0.40 -9.49 3.02
C ALA A 231 1.20 -10.21 1.91
N ILE A 232 1.02 -9.76 0.66
CA ILE A 232 1.76 -10.24 -0.51
C ILE A 232 2.39 -9.06 -1.26
N GLY A 233 3.18 -9.35 -2.30
CA GLY A 233 3.80 -8.33 -3.14
C GLY A 233 2.76 -7.46 -3.88
N GLY A 234 3.23 -6.36 -4.47
CA GLY A 234 2.42 -5.59 -5.41
C GLY A 234 1.89 -6.46 -6.55
N GLU A 235 0.79 -6.03 -7.16
CA GLU A 235 0.13 -6.70 -8.28
C GLU A 235 -0.38 -5.62 -9.24
N VAL A 236 -0.24 -5.87 -10.54
CA VAL A 236 -0.82 -5.02 -11.59
C VAL A 236 -1.32 -5.88 -12.74
N ARG A 237 -2.29 -5.36 -13.49
CA ARG A 237 -2.84 -6.01 -14.68
C ARG A 237 -2.29 -5.36 -15.94
N ILE A 238 -1.89 -6.18 -16.91
CA ILE A 238 -1.24 -5.76 -18.16
C ILE A 238 -2.08 -6.29 -19.33
N SER A 239 -2.69 -5.39 -20.09
CA SER A 239 -3.53 -5.73 -21.25
C SER A 239 -2.78 -5.71 -22.57
N ASP A 240 -1.44 -5.79 -22.53
CA ASP A 240 -0.56 -5.72 -23.69
C ASP A 240 0.48 -6.85 -23.62
N LEU A 241 0.54 -7.66 -24.67
CA LEU A 241 1.38 -8.86 -24.70
C LEU A 241 2.88 -8.50 -24.73
N ASP A 242 3.28 -7.53 -25.54
CA ASP A 242 4.68 -7.13 -25.68
C ASP A 242 5.21 -6.57 -24.36
N ARG A 243 4.38 -5.78 -23.66
CA ARG A 243 4.67 -5.28 -22.31
C ARG A 243 4.78 -6.41 -21.30
N ALA A 244 3.91 -7.42 -21.36
CA ALA A 244 3.98 -8.58 -20.47
C ALA A 244 5.30 -9.36 -20.67
N ILE A 245 5.70 -9.60 -21.92
CA ILE A 245 6.99 -10.21 -22.27
C ILE A 245 8.16 -9.35 -21.75
N GLN A 246 8.10 -8.04 -21.97
CA GLN A 246 9.15 -7.12 -21.51
C GLN A 246 9.32 -7.17 -19.99
N LEU A 247 8.22 -7.17 -19.22
CA LEU A 247 8.27 -7.26 -17.76
C LEU A 247 8.83 -8.61 -17.29
N LYS A 248 8.48 -9.72 -17.95
CA LYS A 248 9.09 -11.02 -17.66
C LYS A 248 10.60 -10.99 -17.88
N LYS A 249 11.07 -10.39 -18.99
CA LYS A 249 12.50 -10.20 -19.28
C LYS A 249 13.22 -9.30 -18.27
N ARG A 250 12.50 -8.36 -17.64
CA ARG A 250 12.99 -7.55 -16.50
C ARG A 250 13.03 -8.34 -15.18
N GLY A 251 12.66 -9.62 -15.17
CA GLY A 251 12.75 -10.52 -14.00
C GLY A 251 11.47 -10.61 -13.17
N TYR A 252 10.38 -9.95 -13.59
CA TYR A 252 9.09 -10.04 -12.91
C TYR A 252 8.42 -11.40 -13.11
N ILE A 253 7.58 -11.79 -12.15
CA ILE A 253 6.69 -12.93 -12.30
C ILE A 253 5.46 -12.44 -13.07
N VAL A 254 5.20 -13.03 -14.23
CA VAL A 254 4.06 -12.70 -15.08
C VAL A 254 3.27 -13.98 -15.33
N ILE A 255 1.98 -13.95 -15.01
CA ILE A 255 1.05 -15.07 -15.19
C ILE A 255 -0.20 -14.62 -15.97
N PRO A 256 -0.73 -15.43 -16.90
CA PRO A 256 -0.10 -16.63 -17.47
C PRO A 256 1.22 -16.30 -18.18
N ASP A 257 2.04 -17.30 -18.51
CA ASP A 257 3.37 -17.05 -19.09
C ASP A 257 3.23 -16.36 -20.47
N PRO A 258 3.66 -15.09 -20.63
CA PRO A 258 3.51 -14.36 -21.88
C PRO A 258 4.41 -14.86 -23.02
N GLU A 259 5.40 -15.71 -22.73
CA GLU A 259 6.28 -16.31 -23.75
C GLU A 259 5.78 -17.67 -24.25
N ASP A 260 4.75 -18.25 -23.61
CA ASP A 260 4.14 -19.51 -24.07
C ASP A 260 3.30 -19.26 -25.34
N PRO A 261 3.59 -19.95 -26.47
CA PRO A 261 2.84 -19.79 -27.71
C PRO A 261 1.33 -20.04 -27.56
N VAL A 262 0.91 -20.95 -26.69
CA VAL A 262 -0.50 -21.24 -26.42
C VAL A 262 -1.17 -20.05 -25.75
N VAL A 263 -0.49 -19.42 -24.79
CA VAL A 263 -0.97 -18.23 -24.08
C VAL A 263 -1.05 -17.04 -25.05
N GLN A 264 -0.06 -16.86 -25.92
CA GLN A 264 -0.09 -15.79 -26.92
C GLN A 264 -1.24 -15.95 -27.90
N GLU A 265 -1.50 -17.17 -28.37
CA GLU A 265 -2.63 -17.46 -29.27
C GLU A 265 -3.98 -17.23 -28.56
N ALA A 266 -4.11 -17.69 -27.30
CA ALA A 266 -5.30 -17.45 -26.50
C ALA A 266 -5.54 -15.95 -26.22
N PHE A 267 -4.47 -15.17 -26.05
CA PHE A 267 -4.55 -13.70 -25.92
C PHE A 267 -5.01 -13.04 -27.23
N LYS A 268 -4.42 -13.42 -28.37
CA LYS A 268 -4.81 -12.91 -29.71
C LYS A 268 -6.26 -13.22 -30.06
N ARG A 269 -6.78 -14.36 -29.62
CA ARG A 269 -8.19 -14.76 -29.77
C ARG A 269 -9.13 -14.12 -28.75
N GLY A 270 -8.61 -13.35 -27.78
CA GLY A 270 -9.39 -12.67 -26.74
C GLY A 270 -9.92 -13.59 -25.62
N SER A 271 -9.46 -14.86 -25.57
CA SER A 271 -9.78 -15.78 -24.48
C SER A 271 -9.04 -15.39 -23.19
N ILE A 272 -7.82 -14.85 -23.32
CA ILE A 272 -7.08 -14.18 -22.26
C ILE A 272 -7.09 -12.69 -22.60
N ARG A 273 -7.51 -11.84 -21.66
CA ARG A 273 -7.62 -10.39 -21.88
C ARG A 273 -6.47 -9.59 -21.27
N SER A 274 -5.70 -10.19 -20.38
CA SER A 274 -4.59 -9.54 -19.70
C SER A 274 -3.72 -10.53 -18.94
N PHE A 275 -2.56 -10.05 -18.53
CA PHE A 275 -1.60 -10.71 -17.67
C PHE A 275 -1.58 -10.07 -16.28
N GLU A 276 -1.27 -10.86 -15.27
CA GLU A 276 -1.00 -10.41 -13.92
C GLU A 276 0.51 -10.36 -13.71
N ARG A 277 1.01 -9.24 -13.24
CA ARG A 277 2.41 -9.11 -12.82
C ARG A 277 2.48 -9.06 -11.30
N HIS A 278 3.30 -9.93 -10.73
CA HIS A 278 3.44 -10.17 -9.29
C HIS A 278 4.85 -9.77 -8.83
N SER A 279 4.92 -9.07 -7.69
CA SER A 279 6.19 -8.84 -6.99
C SER A 279 6.46 -10.00 -6.05
N ARG A 280 7.72 -10.38 -5.89
CA ARG A 280 8.10 -11.35 -4.86
C ARG A 280 7.82 -10.80 -3.46
N VAL A 281 7.41 -11.70 -2.58
CA VAL A 281 7.25 -11.41 -1.15
C VAL A 281 8.64 -11.39 -0.51
N GLY A 282 8.97 -10.29 0.17
CA GLY A 282 10.20 -10.22 0.96
C GLY A 282 10.12 -11.15 2.16
N MET A 283 11.19 -11.91 2.42
CA MET A 283 11.34 -12.74 3.61
C MET A 283 12.56 -12.24 4.39
N PRO A 284 12.46 -11.08 5.06
CA PRO A 284 13.60 -10.45 5.68
C PRO A 284 14.16 -11.33 6.80
N ARG A 285 15.49 -11.39 6.89
CA ARG A 285 16.22 -11.96 8.03
C ARG A 285 16.93 -10.82 8.74
N LEU A 286 17.06 -10.92 10.06
CA LEU A 286 17.60 -9.84 10.90
C LEU A 286 18.98 -9.36 10.40
N LYS A 287 19.94 -10.28 10.25
CA LYS A 287 21.30 -9.95 9.84
C LYS A 287 21.33 -9.26 8.47
N ASP A 288 20.67 -9.87 7.49
CA ASP A 288 20.60 -9.33 6.13
C ASP A 288 20.00 -7.92 6.12
N PHE A 289 19.01 -7.64 6.97
CA PHE A 289 18.38 -6.33 7.00
C PHE A 289 19.24 -5.27 7.69
N VAL A 290 19.97 -5.62 8.74
CA VAL A 290 20.94 -4.69 9.34
C VAL A 290 22.00 -4.30 8.31
N GLU A 291 22.56 -5.29 7.59
CA GLU A 291 23.52 -5.06 6.51
C GLU A 291 22.93 -4.22 5.36
N ASP A 292 21.67 -4.45 4.99
CA ASP A 292 20.96 -3.67 3.97
C ASP A 292 20.81 -2.19 4.37
N VAL A 293 20.44 -1.91 5.62
CA VAL A 293 20.29 -0.54 6.13
C VAL A 293 21.65 0.17 6.20
N GLU A 294 22.70 -0.52 6.64
CA GLU A 294 24.07 0.01 6.64
C GLU A 294 24.52 0.34 5.21
N TRP A 295 24.33 -0.60 4.28
CA TRP A 295 24.66 -0.41 2.87
C TRP A 295 23.93 0.77 2.24
N LEU A 296 22.62 0.93 2.51
CA LEU A 296 21.84 2.08 2.01
C LEU A 296 22.44 3.41 2.48
N ARG A 297 22.89 3.49 3.74
CA ARG A 297 23.53 4.68 4.29
C ARG A 297 24.89 4.94 3.64
N GLU A 298 25.67 3.89 3.38
CA GLU A 298 26.92 3.99 2.61
C GLU A 298 26.69 4.49 1.19
N GLN A 299 25.57 4.11 0.55
CA GLN A 299 25.19 4.64 -0.77
C GLN A 299 24.75 6.10 -0.73
N GLY A 300 24.49 6.67 0.46
CA GLY A 300 24.17 8.07 0.66
C GLY A 300 22.76 8.35 1.19
N ALA A 301 21.94 7.33 1.46
CA ALA A 301 20.64 7.53 2.09
C ALA A 301 20.84 8.15 3.48
N LYS A 302 20.20 9.28 3.74
CA LYS A 302 20.25 9.97 5.03
C LYS A 302 19.38 9.30 6.07
N LYS A 303 18.26 8.72 5.62
CA LYS A 303 17.30 8.02 6.46
C LYS A 303 16.82 6.76 5.78
N VAL A 304 16.57 5.73 6.58
CA VAL A 304 15.98 4.48 6.14
C VAL A 304 14.73 4.21 6.96
N THR A 305 13.63 3.93 6.29
CA THR A 305 12.33 3.71 6.90
C THR A 305 11.79 2.32 6.51
N ILE A 306 10.86 1.79 7.29
CA ILE A 306 10.15 0.55 6.96
C ILE A 306 8.67 0.86 6.82
N LYS A 307 8.06 0.30 5.78
CA LYS A 307 6.61 0.13 5.72
C LYS A 307 6.23 -1.32 5.89
N THR A 308 5.42 -1.61 6.89
CA THR A 308 4.91 -2.95 7.18
C THR A 308 3.37 -2.99 7.17
N GLY A 309 2.83 -4.20 7.15
CA GLY A 309 1.40 -4.46 7.08
C GLY A 309 0.81 -4.96 8.39
N CYS A 310 -0.40 -5.47 8.27
CA CYS A 310 -1.27 -5.89 9.36
C CYS A 310 -0.95 -7.32 9.85
N TYR A 311 0.32 -7.60 10.12
CA TYR A 311 0.81 -8.94 10.47
C TYR A 311 0.42 -9.40 11.88
N ARG A 312 0.59 -10.69 12.14
CA ARG A 312 0.35 -11.31 13.46
C ARG A 312 1.28 -10.71 14.54
N PRO A 313 0.93 -10.79 15.83
CA PRO A 313 1.67 -10.11 16.90
C PRO A 313 3.16 -10.45 17.00
N ALA A 314 3.54 -11.71 16.72
CA ALA A 314 4.93 -12.14 16.75
C ALA A 314 5.79 -11.41 15.70
N ASP A 315 5.22 -11.17 14.51
CA ASP A 315 5.93 -10.53 13.41
C ASP A 315 6.00 -9.01 13.63
N VAL A 316 4.97 -8.40 14.23
CA VAL A 316 5.00 -7.00 14.71
C VAL A 316 6.13 -6.77 15.71
N ALA A 317 6.22 -7.63 16.73
CA ALA A 317 7.29 -7.55 17.73
C ALA A 317 8.68 -7.77 17.11
N TRP A 318 8.79 -8.71 16.18
CA TRP A 318 10.02 -8.97 15.45
C TRP A 318 10.43 -7.78 14.56
N THR A 319 9.49 -7.15 13.85
CA THR A 319 9.76 -5.94 13.06
C THR A 319 10.33 -4.82 13.92
N LEU A 320 9.74 -4.55 15.09
CA LEU A 320 10.25 -3.53 16.00
C LEU A 320 11.66 -3.85 16.51
N LYS A 321 11.93 -5.11 16.86
CA LYS A 321 13.27 -5.56 17.26
C LYS A 321 14.29 -5.31 16.15
N VAL A 322 14.02 -5.80 14.95
CA VAL A 322 14.93 -5.69 13.81
C VAL A 322 15.16 -4.24 13.42
N ALA A 323 14.11 -3.43 13.39
CA ALA A 323 14.21 -2.01 13.12
C ALA A 323 15.05 -1.26 14.16
N SER A 324 14.93 -1.63 15.44
CA SER A 324 15.77 -1.09 16.51
C SER A 324 17.24 -1.46 16.34
N GLU A 325 17.53 -2.73 16.02
CA GLU A 325 18.93 -3.18 15.80
C GLU A 325 19.55 -2.51 14.57
N ALA A 326 18.80 -2.36 13.48
CA ALA A 326 19.23 -1.65 12.27
C ALA A 326 19.19 -0.11 12.40
N LYS A 327 18.71 0.42 13.53
CA LYS A 327 18.54 1.86 13.79
C LYS A 327 17.69 2.56 12.74
N VAL A 328 16.60 1.94 12.30
CA VAL A 328 15.66 2.51 11.32
C VAL A 328 15.02 3.79 11.87
N ASP A 329 14.87 4.80 11.01
CA ASP A 329 14.45 6.15 11.38
C ASP A 329 12.93 6.25 11.62
N VAL A 330 12.12 5.51 10.85
CA VAL A 330 10.65 5.47 10.95
C VAL A 330 10.13 4.09 10.57
N ILE A 331 9.09 3.62 11.26
CA ILE A 331 8.34 2.42 10.89
C ILE A 331 6.86 2.80 10.76
N THR A 332 6.24 2.50 9.63
CA THR A 332 4.80 2.64 9.42
C THR A 332 4.13 1.26 9.48
N PHE A 333 3.09 1.14 10.31
CA PHE A 333 2.28 -0.08 10.45
C PHE A 333 0.91 0.15 9.81
N ASP A 334 0.68 -0.42 8.62
CA ASP A 334 -0.62 -0.33 7.97
C ASP A 334 -1.58 -1.40 8.52
N GLY A 335 -2.65 -0.97 9.19
CA GLY A 335 -3.73 -1.85 9.64
C GLY A 335 -4.59 -2.42 8.52
N ALA A 336 -5.26 -3.54 8.80
CA ALA A 336 -6.22 -4.15 7.88
C ALA A 336 -7.35 -3.18 7.53
N GLY A 337 -7.85 -3.25 6.29
CA GLY A 337 -8.83 -2.30 5.75
C GLY A 337 -8.23 -1.20 4.86
N GLY A 338 -6.89 -1.15 4.73
CA GLY A 338 -6.22 -0.25 3.79
C GLY A 338 -6.65 -0.47 2.33
N GLY A 339 -6.59 0.61 1.53
CA GLY A 339 -6.89 0.57 0.11
C GLY A 339 -5.74 0.05 -0.77
N THR A 340 -6.04 -0.33 -2.01
CA THR A 340 -5.06 -0.76 -3.01
C THR A 340 -5.60 -0.59 -4.43
N GLY A 341 -4.72 -0.43 -5.42
CA GLY A 341 -5.13 -0.44 -6.84
C GLY A 341 -5.49 -1.84 -7.37
N MET A 342 -4.94 -2.90 -6.76
CA MET A 342 -5.24 -4.29 -7.09
C MET A 342 -4.76 -5.21 -5.96
N SER A 343 -5.59 -6.18 -5.58
CA SER A 343 -5.30 -7.23 -4.59
C SER A 343 -6.37 -8.31 -4.66
N PRO A 344 -6.08 -9.57 -4.27
CA PRO A 344 -7.11 -10.56 -4.03
C PRO A 344 -8.16 -10.03 -3.05
N VAL A 345 -9.43 -10.06 -3.45
CA VAL A 345 -10.55 -9.56 -2.65
C VAL A 345 -10.71 -10.34 -1.34
N PRO A 346 -10.58 -11.68 -1.30
CA PRO A 346 -10.59 -12.40 -0.04
C PRO A 346 -9.48 -11.97 0.93
N MET A 347 -8.30 -11.60 0.44
CA MET A 347 -7.22 -11.12 1.30
C MET A 347 -7.54 -9.74 1.87
N MET A 348 -8.08 -8.82 1.08
CA MET A 348 -8.49 -7.50 1.58
C MET A 348 -9.58 -7.60 2.65
N ASN A 349 -10.46 -8.60 2.54
CA ASN A 349 -11.52 -8.82 3.51
C ASN A 349 -11.02 -9.56 4.75
N GLU A 350 -10.17 -10.57 4.62
CA GLU A 350 -9.91 -11.51 5.73
C GLU A 350 -8.52 -11.43 6.34
N MET A 351 -7.56 -10.77 5.68
CA MET A 351 -6.17 -10.83 6.11
C MET A 351 -5.79 -9.69 7.05
N GLY A 352 -5.28 -10.07 8.22
CA GLY A 352 -4.51 -9.20 9.10
C GLY A 352 -5.29 -8.52 10.22
N ILE A 353 -4.56 -7.74 11.01
CA ILE A 353 -5.05 -7.06 12.21
C ILE A 353 -5.51 -5.62 11.87
N PRO A 354 -6.76 -5.22 12.20
CA PRO A 354 -7.25 -3.86 11.95
C PRO A 354 -6.50 -2.80 12.77
N THR A 355 -6.46 -1.57 12.25
CA THR A 355 -5.58 -0.47 12.70
C THR A 355 -5.55 -0.28 14.22
N VAL A 356 -6.70 -0.14 14.87
CA VAL A 356 -6.76 0.13 16.32
C VAL A 356 -6.17 -1.03 17.15
N HIS A 357 -6.45 -2.28 16.74
CA HIS A 357 -5.91 -3.45 17.41
C HIS A 357 -4.40 -3.58 17.17
N LEU A 358 -3.95 -3.26 15.95
CA LEU A 358 -2.54 -3.26 15.58
C LEU A 358 -1.76 -2.21 16.38
N GLU A 359 -2.33 -1.01 16.56
CA GLU A 359 -1.74 0.06 17.37
C GLU A 359 -1.52 -0.40 18.82
N ALA A 360 -2.52 -1.03 19.44
CA ALA A 360 -2.39 -1.57 20.80
C ALA A 360 -1.26 -2.63 20.90
N LEU A 361 -1.09 -3.47 19.88
CA LEU A 361 -0.01 -4.45 19.81
C LEU A 361 1.35 -3.81 19.63
N VAL A 362 1.47 -2.81 18.74
CA VAL A 362 2.70 -2.05 18.52
C VAL A 362 3.12 -1.35 19.81
N LEU A 363 2.20 -0.67 20.49
CA LEU A 363 2.47 0.00 21.77
C LEU A 363 2.93 -0.99 22.84
N LYS A 364 2.26 -2.15 22.96
CA LYS A 364 2.66 -3.19 23.91
C LYS A 364 4.07 -3.73 23.60
N ALA A 365 4.37 -4.00 22.33
CA ALA A 365 5.68 -4.47 21.92
C ALA A 365 6.78 -3.42 22.14
N ALA A 366 6.50 -2.15 21.87
CA ALA A 366 7.42 -1.04 22.15
C ALA A 366 7.71 -0.89 23.66
N GLN A 367 6.68 -1.04 24.51
CA GLN A 367 6.87 -1.04 25.97
C GLN A 367 7.72 -2.21 26.48
N ILE A 368 7.62 -3.38 25.84
CA ILE A 368 8.47 -4.54 26.15
C ILE A 368 9.92 -4.26 25.74
N LEU A 369 10.15 -3.73 24.55
CA LEU A 369 11.49 -3.40 24.04
C LEU A 369 12.20 -2.29 24.83
N LYS A 370 11.45 -1.40 25.49
CA LYS A 370 12.00 -0.34 26.34
C LYS A 370 12.61 -0.86 27.65
N LYS A 371 12.17 -2.02 28.13
CA LYS A 371 12.68 -2.67 29.35
C LYS A 371 13.93 -3.47 29.01
#